data_AF-A0A2V6NZS6-F1
#
_entry.id   AF-A0A2V6NZS6-F1
#
_cell.length_a   1.000
_cell.length_b   1.000
_cell.length_c   1.000
_cell.angle_alpha   90.00
_cell.angle_beta   90.00
_cell.angle_gamma   90.00
#
_symmetry.space_group_name_H-M   'P 1'
#
loop_
_entity.id
_entity.type
_entity.pdbx_description
1 polymer ?
#
loop_
_entity_poly.entity_id
_entity_poly.type
_entity_poly.pdbx_seq_one_letter_code
_entity_poly.pdbx_strand_id
1 'polypeptide(L)'
;MALGKAVVQLAALALPVLLAVTGPGAAVAAPGPRSPDIESIAKKLAVPATQREGILALQDMGDPAVETILRALKEGALYPWKEQVAVLGGDGALRDVKGQPILDAGGQPVSPRPGQEAIALEERHFGLVQAILERLEVFGADRETRGSAAFKLGNSRDPSAIPVLTKALGRERDAETLTVIEEALAKLRLVDGDPVTRAGAVASLGRIRSEAALPQLQGMLAHEADPTVKEAVKDSIRRIESFLVIRNVVGYLFNGVSLGAVLLIMSLGLAVTFGLMGIINMAHGEMLMIGSYTAYVVQELFAARLPSHQDYYFFLALPLSFVVAGLVGLVLEL
;
A
#
# COMPACT_ATOMS: atom_id res chain seq x y z
N MET A 1 11.91 27.07 -76.48
CA MET A 1 11.62 28.32 -75.74
C MET A 1 12.41 28.27 -74.44
N ALA A 2 13.69 28.68 -74.51
CA ALA A 2 14.23 29.90 -73.88
C ALA A 2 14.42 29.73 -72.35
N LEU A 3 15.47 29.07 -71.88
CA LEU A 3 16.80 29.65 -71.57
C LEU A 3 17.05 31.11 -72.03
N GLY A 4 17.25 32.00 -71.05
CA GLY A 4 17.80 33.37 -71.20
C GLY A 4 18.17 33.92 -69.81
N LYS A 5 19.44 33.83 -69.38
CA LYS A 5 20.52 34.82 -69.56
C LYS A 5 20.39 36.05 -68.64
N ALA A 6 21.30 36.16 -67.66
CA ALA A 6 22.04 37.38 -67.36
C ALA A 6 23.18 37.10 -66.35
N VAL A 7 24.30 36.62 -66.90
CA VAL A 7 25.65 36.94 -66.41
C VAL A 7 25.91 38.43 -66.69
N VAL A 8 26.89 39.03 -65.97
CA VAL A 8 27.53 40.37 -66.10
C VAL A 8 27.24 41.18 -64.82
N GLN A 9 28.20 41.52 -63.94
CA GLN A 9 29.45 42.23 -64.25
C GLN A 9 30.37 42.33 -63.00
N LEU A 10 31.68 42.14 -63.23
CA LEU A 10 32.86 42.79 -62.63
C LEU A 10 32.94 43.00 -61.09
N ALA A 11 33.87 42.37 -60.36
CA ALA A 11 35.32 42.60 -60.32
C ALA A 11 35.76 43.96 -59.73
N ALA A 12 36.18 43.94 -58.46
CA ALA A 12 37.27 44.75 -57.88
C ALA A 12 37.72 44.02 -56.58
N LEU A 13 38.89 43.37 -56.53
CA LEU A 13 40.20 43.94 -56.10
C LEU A 13 40.06 44.67 -54.72
N ALA A 14 40.75 44.34 -53.62
CA ALA A 14 42.04 43.69 -53.44
C ALA A 14 42.27 43.17 -51.99
N LEU A 15 43.23 42.24 -51.90
CA LEU A 15 43.96 41.60 -50.77
C LEU A 15 44.63 42.63 -49.79
N PRO A 16 45.34 42.27 -48.67
CA PRO A 16 45.40 41.07 -47.79
C PRO A 16 45.07 41.40 -46.29
N VAL A 17 45.16 40.41 -45.39
CA VAL A 17 45.77 40.43 -44.02
C VAL A 17 45.15 39.25 -43.24
N LEU A 18 45.82 38.10 -43.17
CA LEU A 18 46.85 37.65 -42.21
C LEU A 18 46.23 36.72 -41.14
N LEU A 19 46.85 35.54 -40.98
CA LEU A 19 46.44 34.44 -40.11
C LEU A 19 46.16 34.84 -38.66
N ALA A 20 45.13 34.24 -38.06
CA ALA A 20 45.24 33.52 -36.80
C ALA A 20 44.01 32.62 -36.59
N VAL A 21 44.21 31.30 -36.68
CA VAL A 21 43.28 30.31 -36.12
C VAL A 21 43.42 30.39 -34.60
N THR A 22 42.38 30.84 -33.91
CA THR A 22 42.22 30.63 -32.46
C THR A 22 40.87 29.97 -32.22
N GLY A 23 40.91 28.84 -31.52
CA GLY A 23 39.76 27.97 -31.27
C GLY A 23 38.68 28.61 -30.40
N PRO A 24 37.47 28.03 -30.37
CA PRO A 24 36.39 28.51 -29.51
C PRO A 24 36.80 28.36 -28.05
N GLY A 25 36.86 29.49 -27.36
CA GLY A 25 37.18 29.59 -25.94
C GLY A 25 36.22 28.76 -25.10
N ALA A 26 36.79 27.98 -24.19
CA ALA A 26 36.09 27.39 -23.08
C ALA A 26 35.45 28.50 -22.25
N ALA A 27 34.12 28.61 -22.34
CA ALA A 27 33.34 29.35 -21.36
C ALA A 27 33.49 28.62 -20.02
N VAL A 28 34.28 29.21 -19.12
CA VAL A 28 34.33 28.82 -17.72
C VAL A 28 32.93 29.05 -17.16
N ALA A 29 32.18 27.96 -16.99
CA ALA A 29 30.92 27.96 -16.27
C ALA A 29 31.20 28.46 -14.85
N ALA A 30 30.52 29.54 -14.47
CA ALA A 30 30.51 30.02 -13.10
C ALA A 30 30.06 28.87 -12.16
N PRO A 31 30.64 28.75 -10.95
CA PRO A 31 30.17 27.76 -9.99
C PRO A 31 28.71 28.09 -9.64
N GLY A 32 27.81 27.14 -9.91
CA GLY A 32 26.43 27.21 -9.43
C GLY A 32 26.39 27.33 -7.90
N PRO A 33 25.25 27.73 -7.32
CA PRO A 33 25.09 27.85 -5.88
C PRO A 33 25.49 26.55 -5.18
N ARG A 34 26.42 26.65 -4.23
CA ARG A 34 26.95 25.52 -3.44
C ARG A 34 25.79 24.72 -2.85
N SER A 35 25.68 23.46 -3.22
CA SER A 35 24.93 22.46 -2.44
C SER A 35 25.34 22.59 -0.97
N PRO A 36 24.42 22.59 0.01
CA PRO A 36 24.79 22.46 1.41
C PRO A 36 25.75 21.28 1.55
N ASP A 37 26.93 21.48 2.12
CA ASP A 37 28.04 20.51 2.07
C ASP A 37 27.59 19.15 2.63
N ILE A 38 27.32 18.19 1.75
CA ILE A 38 27.05 16.78 2.10
C ILE A 38 28.19 16.24 2.98
N GLU A 39 29.41 16.74 2.78
CA GLU A 39 30.58 16.51 3.64
C GLU A 39 30.36 16.94 5.09
N SER A 40 29.85 18.16 5.32
CA SER A 40 29.60 18.67 6.68
C SER A 40 28.53 17.84 7.40
N ILE A 41 27.54 17.36 6.65
CA ILE A 41 26.46 16.51 7.13
C ILE A 41 26.98 15.10 7.43
N ALA A 42 27.83 14.54 6.56
CA ALA A 42 28.49 13.26 6.77
C ALA A 42 29.24 13.21 8.11
N LYS A 43 30.01 14.26 8.41
CA LYS A 43 30.74 14.40 9.68
C LYS A 43 29.78 14.46 10.87
N LYS A 44 28.66 15.18 10.76
CA LYS A 44 27.63 15.25 11.81
C LYS A 44 26.92 13.91 12.05
N LEU A 45 26.63 13.15 10.99
CA LEU A 45 25.97 11.85 11.06
C LEU A 45 26.82 10.78 11.77
N ALA A 46 28.14 10.86 11.61
CA ALA A 46 29.09 9.93 12.22
C ALA A 46 29.28 10.13 13.73
N VAL A 47 28.91 11.30 14.27
CA VAL A 47 29.11 11.63 15.69
C VAL A 47 27.76 11.57 16.44
N PRO A 48 27.61 10.69 17.45
CA PRO A 48 26.34 10.49 18.16
C PRO A 48 25.70 11.77 18.75
N ALA A 49 26.54 12.72 19.19
CA ALA A 49 26.10 13.98 19.77
C ALA A 49 25.48 14.94 18.74
N THR A 50 25.92 14.87 17.48
CA THR A 50 25.48 15.78 16.40
C THR A 50 24.63 15.10 15.33
N GLN A 51 24.41 13.78 15.45
CA GLN A 51 23.70 12.97 14.46
C GLN A 51 22.27 13.48 14.22
N ARG A 52 21.58 13.94 15.26
CA ARG A 52 20.23 14.52 15.14
C ARG A 52 20.23 15.76 14.23
N GLU A 53 21.20 16.66 14.40
CA GLU A 53 21.33 17.85 13.55
C GLU A 53 21.66 17.47 12.12
N GLY A 54 22.51 16.45 11.92
CA GLY A 54 22.82 15.91 10.60
C GLY A 54 21.58 15.39 9.89
N ILE A 55 20.74 14.61 10.59
CA ILE A 55 19.48 14.07 10.04
C ILE A 55 18.50 15.20 9.68
N LEU A 56 18.35 16.22 10.52
CA LEU A 56 17.47 17.35 10.24
C LEU A 56 17.99 18.21 9.09
N ALA A 57 19.31 18.43 9.01
CA ALA A 57 19.92 19.17 7.90
C ALA A 57 19.69 18.48 6.54
N LEU A 58 19.65 17.14 6.50
CA LEU A 58 19.31 16.40 5.28
C LEU A 58 17.89 16.67 4.80
N GLN A 59 16.92 16.83 5.71
CA GLN A 59 15.52 17.09 5.37
C GLN A 59 15.35 18.39 4.57
N ASP A 60 16.13 19.42 4.90
CA ASP A 60 16.02 20.75 4.29
C ASP A 60 16.67 20.86 2.91
N MET A 61 17.50 19.88 2.51
CA MET A 61 18.22 19.92 1.23
C MET A 61 17.33 19.65 0.01
N GLY A 62 16.26 18.87 0.16
CA GLY A 62 15.38 18.49 -0.95
C GLY A 62 16.08 17.71 -2.10
N ASP A 63 17.25 17.14 -1.85
CA ASP A 63 18.05 16.39 -2.83
C ASP A 63 17.60 14.91 -2.89
N PRO A 64 17.39 14.30 -4.07
CA PRO A 64 17.13 12.86 -4.20
C PRO A 64 18.15 11.96 -3.48
N ALA A 65 19.39 12.42 -3.30
CA ALA A 65 20.43 11.70 -2.55
C ALA A 65 20.08 11.50 -1.06
N VAL A 66 19.19 12.34 -0.49
CA VAL A 66 18.80 12.26 0.92
C VAL A 66 18.12 10.95 1.25
N GLU A 67 17.23 10.46 0.37
CA GLU A 67 16.54 9.18 0.57
C GLU A 67 17.57 8.04 0.63
N THR A 68 18.51 8.02 -0.32
CA THR A 68 19.58 7.02 -0.40
C THR A 68 20.43 7.01 0.87
N ILE A 69 20.84 8.19 1.37
CA ILE A 69 21.65 8.32 2.58
C ILE A 69 20.88 7.84 3.82
N LEU A 70 19.63 8.28 4.00
CA LEU A 70 18.81 7.93 5.16
C LEU A 70 18.45 6.44 5.17
N ARG A 71 18.18 5.85 4.00
CA ARG A 71 17.94 4.41 3.85
C ARG A 71 19.19 3.62 4.23
N ALA A 72 20.34 3.99 3.68
CA ALA A 72 21.62 3.35 4.01
C ALA A 72 21.98 3.51 5.49
N LEU A 73 21.71 4.66 6.10
CA LEU A 73 21.92 4.88 7.54
C LEU A 73 21.04 3.96 8.38
N LYS A 74 19.76 3.81 8.01
CA LYS A 74 18.81 2.93 8.70
C LYS A 74 19.19 1.45 8.57
N GLU A 75 19.71 1.05 7.42
CA GLU A 75 20.09 -0.34 7.12
C GLU A 75 21.50 -0.70 7.62
N GLY A 76 22.24 0.24 8.20
CA GLY A 76 23.64 0.02 8.60
C GLY A 76 24.60 -0.15 7.42
N ALA A 77 24.21 0.36 6.25
CA ALA A 77 24.95 0.28 4.99
C ALA A 77 25.69 1.58 4.64
N LEU A 78 25.69 2.58 5.52
CA LEU A 78 26.37 3.86 5.29
C LEU A 78 27.80 3.81 5.87
N TYR A 79 28.80 4.08 5.04
CA TYR A 79 30.21 4.04 5.43
C TYR A 79 30.89 5.41 5.26
N PRO A 80 31.82 5.79 6.14
CA PRO A 80 32.63 6.98 5.94
C PRO A 80 33.60 6.73 4.78
N TRP A 81 33.64 7.62 3.79
CA TRP A 81 34.52 7.49 2.63
C TRP A 81 35.21 8.81 2.28
N LYS A 82 36.52 8.89 2.59
CA LYS A 82 37.29 10.14 2.49
C LYS A 82 36.58 11.27 3.26
N GLU A 83 36.13 12.31 2.57
CA GLU A 83 35.40 13.46 3.12
C GLU A 83 33.87 13.35 2.88
N GLN A 84 33.39 12.21 2.39
CA GLN A 84 31.98 11.97 2.08
C GLN A 84 31.46 10.68 2.74
N VAL A 85 30.23 10.30 2.42
CA VAL A 85 29.66 9.00 2.74
C VAL A 85 29.56 8.14 1.48
N ALA A 86 29.72 6.83 1.67
CA ALA A 86 29.47 5.82 0.66
C ALA A 86 28.39 4.85 1.15
N VAL A 87 27.64 4.29 0.22
CA VAL A 87 26.60 3.30 0.50
C VAL A 87 27.08 1.93 0.06
N LEU A 88 26.93 0.93 0.92
CA LEU A 88 27.25 -0.45 0.60
C LEU A 88 26.16 -1.03 -0.31
N GLY A 89 26.54 -1.42 -1.53
CA GLY A 89 25.69 -2.14 -2.46
C GLY A 89 25.56 -3.62 -2.08
N GLY A 90 24.51 -4.29 -2.59
CA GLY A 90 24.29 -5.72 -2.37
C GLY A 90 25.36 -6.63 -2.98
N ASP A 91 26.20 -6.09 -3.87
CA ASP A 91 27.39 -6.71 -4.43
C ASP A 91 28.64 -6.58 -3.52
N GLY A 92 28.51 -5.94 -2.36
CA GLY A 92 29.61 -5.71 -1.42
C GLY A 92 30.53 -4.55 -1.82
N ALA A 93 30.19 -3.81 -2.88
CA ALA A 93 30.92 -2.63 -3.33
C ALA A 93 30.34 -1.34 -2.74
N LEU A 94 31.21 -0.39 -2.41
CA LEU A 94 30.86 0.96 -2.03
C LEU A 94 30.45 1.77 -3.25
N ARG A 95 29.34 2.48 -3.10
CA ARG A 95 28.74 3.34 -4.11
C ARG A 95 28.65 4.76 -3.58
N ASP A 96 28.71 5.73 -4.47
CA ASP A 96 28.41 7.11 -4.13
C ASP A 96 26.91 7.29 -3.83
N VAL A 97 26.55 8.49 -3.36
CA VAL A 97 25.14 8.83 -3.03
C VAL A 97 24.21 8.84 -4.26
N LYS A 98 24.76 8.78 -5.48
CA LYS A 98 24.04 8.67 -6.75
C LYS A 98 23.96 7.22 -7.25
N GLY A 99 24.48 6.25 -6.50
CA GLY A 99 24.45 4.82 -6.81
C GLY A 99 25.57 4.34 -7.74
N GLN A 100 26.54 5.20 -8.10
CA GLN A 100 27.66 4.84 -8.96
C GLN A 100 28.74 4.10 -8.14
N PRO A 101 29.32 3.01 -8.66
CA PRO A 101 30.37 2.28 -7.95
C PRO A 101 31.61 3.17 -7.79
N ILE A 102 32.15 3.21 -6.57
CA ILE A 102 33.41 3.87 -6.29
C ILE A 102 34.52 2.93 -6.76
N LEU A 103 35.34 3.40 -7.69
CA LEU A 103 36.43 2.62 -8.27
C LEU A 103 37.78 2.97 -7.63
N ASP A 104 38.66 1.99 -7.52
CA ASP A 104 40.05 2.18 -7.15
C ASP A 104 40.89 2.68 -8.33
N ALA A 105 42.20 2.90 -8.10
CA ALA A 105 43.13 3.35 -9.14
C ALA A 105 43.29 2.36 -10.30
N GLY A 106 42.86 1.10 -10.13
CA GLY A 106 42.86 0.04 -11.14
C GLY A 106 41.51 -0.13 -11.84
N GLY A 107 40.49 0.68 -11.50
CA GLY A 107 39.15 0.59 -12.08
C GLY A 107 38.27 -0.51 -11.48
N GLN A 108 38.66 -1.11 -10.35
CA GLN A 108 37.86 -2.12 -9.66
C GLN A 108 36.94 -1.49 -8.61
N PRO A 109 35.71 -2.03 -8.39
CA PRO A 109 34.83 -1.58 -7.32
C PRO A 109 35.48 -1.73 -5.95
N VAL A 110 35.42 -0.67 -5.15
CA VAL A 110 35.98 -0.64 -3.81
C VAL A 110 35.00 -1.27 -2.82
N SER A 111 35.47 -2.16 -1.95
CA SER A 111 34.71 -2.65 -0.79
C SER A 111 35.15 -1.97 0.52
N PRO A 112 34.34 -2.02 1.59
CA PRO A 112 34.77 -1.56 2.92
C PRO A 112 36.10 -2.21 3.33
N ARG A 113 37.00 -1.42 3.93
CA ARG A 113 38.28 -1.94 4.40
C ARG A 113 38.05 -2.91 5.58
N PRO A 114 38.91 -3.92 5.77
CA PRO A 114 38.85 -4.77 6.96
C PRO A 114 38.90 -3.91 8.24
N GLY A 115 37.88 -4.02 9.10
CA GLY A 115 37.74 -3.23 10.32
C GLY A 115 37.12 -1.84 10.14
N GLN A 116 36.70 -1.46 8.93
CA GLN A 116 35.92 -0.25 8.72
C GLN A 116 34.48 -0.47 9.17
N GLU A 117 34.03 0.34 10.13
CA GLU A 117 32.67 0.28 10.66
C GLU A 117 31.72 1.18 9.88
N ALA A 118 30.46 0.73 9.80
CA ALA A 118 29.38 1.56 9.27
C ALA A 118 29.01 2.66 10.27
N ILE A 119 28.51 3.78 9.75
CA ILE A 119 27.89 4.83 10.55
C ILE A 119 26.59 4.26 11.13
N ALA A 120 26.61 3.96 12.43
CA ALA A 120 25.45 3.41 13.12
C ALA A 120 24.39 4.49 13.36
N LEU A 121 23.13 4.13 13.09
CA LEU A 121 21.98 4.95 13.50
C LEU A 121 21.69 4.72 14.98
N GLU A 122 21.72 5.79 15.78
CA GLU A 122 21.33 5.70 17.18
C GLU A 122 19.84 5.34 17.30
N GLU A 123 19.49 4.41 18.19
CA GLU A 123 18.12 3.91 18.36
C GLU A 123 17.10 5.04 18.60
N ARG A 124 17.48 6.05 19.39
CA ARG A 124 16.66 7.24 19.67
C ARG A 124 16.30 8.07 18.43
N HIS A 125 17.06 7.94 17.34
CA HIS A 125 16.86 8.67 16.10
C HIS A 125 16.17 7.82 15.02
N PHE A 126 15.95 6.52 15.25
CA PHE A 126 15.29 5.64 14.29
C PHE A 126 13.93 6.17 13.86
N GLY A 127 13.09 6.59 14.82
CA GLY A 127 11.78 7.16 14.51
C GLY A 127 11.85 8.45 13.70
N LEU A 128 12.86 9.30 13.92
CA LEU A 128 13.06 10.54 13.14
C LEU A 128 13.44 10.22 11.69
N VAL A 129 14.41 9.33 11.47
CA VAL A 129 14.82 8.88 10.14
C VAL A 129 13.64 8.25 9.40
N GLN A 130 12.89 7.38 10.08
CA GLN A 130 11.73 6.71 9.53
C GLN A 130 10.65 7.69 9.09
N ALA A 131 10.34 8.70 9.92
CA ALA A 131 9.35 9.73 9.58
C ALA A 131 9.78 10.61 8.39
N ILE A 132 11.07 10.88 8.24
CA ILE A 132 11.60 11.63 7.08
C ILE A 132 11.53 10.77 5.82
N LEU A 133 11.97 9.50 5.90
CA LEU A 133 11.91 8.56 4.78
C LEU A 133 10.48 8.41 4.27
N GLU A 134 9.49 8.25 5.14
CA GLU A 134 8.08 8.13 4.73
C GLU A 134 7.58 9.36 3.94
N ARG A 135 8.04 10.57 4.28
CA ARG A 135 7.69 11.79 3.54
C ARG A 135 8.34 11.87 2.16
N LEU A 136 9.47 11.19 1.96
CA LEU A 136 10.16 11.10 0.67
C LEU A 136 9.57 9.96 -0.17
N GLU A 137 9.39 8.79 0.44
CA GLU A 137 8.91 7.54 -0.17
C GLU A 137 7.49 7.67 -0.74
N VAL A 138 6.67 8.59 -0.23
CA VAL A 138 5.34 8.90 -0.80
C VAL A 138 5.41 9.42 -2.24
N PHE A 139 6.58 9.88 -2.69
CA PHE A 139 6.86 10.28 -4.08
C PHE A 139 7.73 9.26 -4.83
N GLY A 140 7.96 8.07 -4.27
CA GLY A 140 8.80 7.03 -4.83
C GLY A 140 8.36 6.53 -6.22
N ALA A 141 9.29 5.94 -6.97
CA ALA A 141 9.01 5.45 -8.32
C ALA A 141 8.02 4.28 -8.33
N ASP A 142 8.14 3.38 -7.35
CA ASP A 142 7.31 2.20 -7.20
C ASP A 142 5.98 2.52 -6.48
N ARG A 143 4.92 1.85 -6.92
CA ARG A 143 3.55 2.00 -6.40
C ARG A 143 3.44 1.53 -4.96
N GLU A 144 4.05 0.40 -4.62
CA GLU A 144 3.97 -0.21 -3.28
C GLU A 144 4.63 0.71 -2.23
N THR A 145 5.79 1.27 -2.56
CA THR A 145 6.54 2.22 -1.74
C THR A 145 5.70 3.47 -1.45
N ARG A 146 5.07 4.05 -2.48
CA ARG A 146 4.18 5.21 -2.29
C ARG A 146 2.97 4.90 -1.41
N GLY A 147 2.31 3.77 -1.65
CA GLY A 147 1.17 3.32 -0.85
C GLY A 147 1.53 3.06 0.61
N SER A 148 2.63 2.33 0.85
CA SER A 148 3.14 2.03 2.19
C SER A 148 3.51 3.30 2.96
N ALA A 149 4.19 4.23 2.30
CA ALA A 149 4.53 5.53 2.87
C ALA A 149 3.28 6.35 3.23
N ALA A 150 2.31 6.44 2.31
CA ALA A 150 1.05 7.14 2.56
C ALA A 150 0.29 6.55 3.76
N PHE A 151 0.20 5.21 3.84
CA PHE A 151 -0.42 4.51 4.96
C PHE A 151 0.25 4.83 6.30
N LYS A 152 1.59 4.76 6.36
CA LYS A 152 2.35 5.07 7.60
C LYS A 152 2.18 6.52 8.02
N LEU A 153 2.27 7.47 7.08
CA LEU A 153 2.02 8.88 7.33
C LEU A 153 0.61 9.12 7.88
N GLY A 154 -0.41 8.44 7.33
CA GLY A 154 -1.79 8.52 7.81
C GLY A 154 -1.98 8.03 9.25
N ASN A 155 -1.23 6.99 9.65
CA ASN A 155 -1.31 6.41 10.99
C ASN A 155 -0.42 7.12 12.03
N SER A 156 0.51 7.98 11.58
CA SER A 156 1.44 8.72 12.46
C SER A 156 0.74 9.70 13.42
N ARG A 157 -0.49 10.12 13.10
CA ARG A 157 -1.25 11.18 13.78
C ARG A 157 -0.53 12.54 13.79
N ASP A 158 0.40 12.77 12.86
CA ASP A 158 1.14 14.02 12.70
C ASP A 158 0.50 14.91 11.62
N PRO A 159 -0.20 16.01 11.98
CA PRO A 159 -0.82 16.90 11.01
C PRO A 159 0.17 17.56 10.04
N SER A 160 1.45 17.64 10.40
CA SER A 160 2.47 18.19 9.51
C SER A 160 2.74 17.32 8.27
N ALA A 161 2.19 16.10 8.20
CA ALA A 161 2.21 15.26 7.00
C ALA A 161 1.13 15.66 5.95
N ILE A 162 0.10 16.43 6.35
CA ILE A 162 -1.01 16.83 5.46
C ILE A 162 -0.54 17.55 4.19
N PRO A 163 0.39 18.53 4.22
CA PRO A 163 0.84 19.21 3.01
C PRO A 163 1.55 18.26 2.03
N VAL A 164 2.37 17.35 2.56
CA VAL A 164 3.10 16.34 1.76
C VAL A 164 2.12 15.38 1.09
N LEU A 165 1.16 14.84 1.84
CA LEU A 165 0.13 13.95 1.29
C LEU A 165 -0.79 14.65 0.30
N THR A 166 -1.12 15.93 0.54
CA THR A 166 -1.93 16.74 -0.41
C THR A 166 -1.18 16.93 -1.74
N LYS A 167 0.13 17.18 -1.68
CA LYS A 167 0.98 17.26 -2.89
C LYS A 167 1.09 15.90 -3.59
N ALA A 168 1.19 14.80 -2.84
CA ALA A 168 1.22 13.45 -3.40
C ALA A 168 -0.10 13.12 -4.12
N LEU A 169 -1.25 13.45 -3.51
CA LEU A 169 -2.58 13.25 -4.11
C LEU A 169 -2.71 13.92 -5.48
N GLY A 170 -2.15 15.13 -5.65
CA GLY A 170 -2.18 15.85 -6.92
C GLY A 170 -1.29 15.27 -8.04
N ARG A 171 -0.34 14.39 -7.69
CA ARG A 171 0.59 13.76 -8.64
C ARG A 171 0.27 12.29 -8.92
N GLU A 172 -0.38 11.61 -7.99
CA GLU A 172 -0.65 10.19 -8.08
C GLU A 172 -1.65 9.88 -9.21
N ARG A 173 -1.43 8.75 -9.87
CA ARG A 173 -2.25 8.25 -10.97
C ARG A 173 -2.81 6.87 -10.72
N ASP A 174 -2.21 6.13 -9.79
CA ASP A 174 -2.68 4.82 -9.40
C ASP A 174 -3.93 4.91 -8.52
N ALA A 175 -5.00 4.21 -8.89
CA ALA A 175 -6.29 4.29 -8.21
C ALA A 175 -6.26 3.77 -6.77
N GLU A 176 -5.46 2.75 -6.49
CA GLU A 176 -5.37 2.18 -5.15
C GLU A 176 -4.54 3.10 -4.26
N THR A 177 -3.37 3.56 -4.74
CA THR A 177 -2.54 4.51 -3.99
C THR A 177 -3.27 5.83 -3.75
N LEU A 178 -4.08 6.32 -4.70
CA LEU A 178 -4.95 7.48 -4.49
C LEU A 178 -5.89 7.26 -3.30
N THR A 179 -6.53 6.09 -3.23
CA THR A 179 -7.45 5.74 -2.13
C THR A 179 -6.70 5.71 -0.79
N VAL A 180 -5.48 5.18 -0.76
CA VAL A 180 -4.64 5.16 0.46
C VAL A 180 -4.22 6.57 0.89
N ILE A 181 -3.85 7.44 -0.05
CA ILE A 181 -3.52 8.84 0.25
C ILE A 181 -4.76 9.60 0.75
N GLU A 182 -5.92 9.40 0.13
CA GLU A 182 -7.20 9.97 0.58
C GLU A 182 -7.55 9.51 2.00
N GLU A 183 -7.38 8.22 2.30
CA GLU A 183 -7.58 7.67 3.63
C GLU A 183 -6.63 8.32 4.66
N ALA A 184 -5.35 8.40 4.32
CA ALA A 184 -4.32 8.99 5.18
C ALA A 184 -4.63 10.46 5.51
N LEU A 185 -4.98 11.26 4.49
CA LEU A 185 -5.40 12.66 4.68
C LEU A 185 -6.64 12.77 5.55
N ALA A 186 -7.63 11.92 5.34
CA ALA A 186 -8.85 11.94 6.13
C ALA A 186 -8.57 11.58 7.59
N LYS A 187 -7.77 10.54 7.86
CA LYS A 187 -7.35 10.17 9.23
C LYS A 187 -6.65 11.32 9.97
N LEU A 188 -5.74 12.02 9.31
CA LEU A 188 -5.02 13.16 9.89
C LEU A 188 -5.93 14.37 10.15
N ARG A 189 -6.98 14.57 9.34
CA ARG A 189 -7.95 15.67 9.48
C ARG A 189 -9.05 15.40 10.51
N LEU A 190 -9.13 14.20 11.08
CA LEU A 190 -10.12 13.90 12.14
C LEU A 190 -9.89 14.72 13.42
N VAL A 191 -8.67 15.21 13.65
CA VAL A 191 -8.32 16.03 14.82
C VAL A 191 -8.28 17.53 14.51
N ASP A 192 -8.73 17.93 13.32
CA ASP A 192 -8.74 19.35 12.92
C ASP A 192 -9.66 20.18 13.84
N GLY A 193 -9.28 21.41 14.13
CA GLY A 193 -10.09 22.31 14.96
C GLY A 193 -11.41 22.72 14.30
N ASP A 194 -11.44 22.77 12.97
CA ASP A 194 -12.63 23.13 12.20
C ASP A 194 -13.62 21.96 12.05
N PRO A 195 -14.86 22.08 12.55
CA PRO A 195 -15.89 21.05 12.41
C PRO A 195 -16.20 20.68 10.96
N VAL A 196 -16.13 21.63 10.02
CA VAL A 196 -16.42 21.36 8.60
C VAL A 196 -15.37 20.44 8.00
N THR A 197 -14.09 20.71 8.29
CA THR A 197 -12.96 19.86 7.89
C THR A 197 -13.05 18.46 8.51
N ARG A 198 -13.40 18.36 9.80
CA ARG A 198 -13.62 17.06 10.47
C ARG A 198 -14.77 16.28 9.82
N ALA A 199 -15.93 16.91 9.60
CA ALA A 199 -17.08 16.27 8.97
C ALA A 199 -16.74 15.76 7.55
N GLY A 200 -16.01 16.55 6.77
CA GLY A 200 -15.54 16.14 5.44
C GLY A 200 -14.58 14.94 5.48
N ALA A 201 -13.67 14.91 6.45
CA ALA A 201 -12.76 13.78 6.67
C ALA A 201 -13.52 12.50 7.05
N VAL A 202 -14.45 12.61 8.00
CA VAL A 202 -15.33 11.51 8.41
C VAL A 202 -16.14 10.97 7.22
N ALA A 203 -16.74 11.84 6.42
CA ALA A 203 -17.50 11.45 5.23
C ALA A 203 -16.62 10.74 4.19
N SER A 204 -15.38 11.21 4.01
CA SER A 204 -14.40 10.56 3.11
C SER A 204 -14.10 9.13 3.56
N LEU A 205 -13.83 8.93 4.87
CA LEU A 205 -13.57 7.59 5.45
C LEU A 205 -14.75 6.64 5.27
N GLY A 206 -15.98 7.14 5.44
CA GLY A 206 -17.20 6.37 5.19
C GLY A 206 -17.39 6.00 3.72
N ARG A 207 -17.06 6.92 2.79
CA ARG A 207 -17.15 6.67 1.33
C ARG A 207 -16.17 5.60 0.87
N ILE A 208 -14.91 5.67 1.32
CA ILE A 208 -13.88 4.68 0.98
C ILE A 208 -14.02 3.39 1.78
N ARG A 209 -14.96 3.35 2.74
CA ARG A 209 -15.24 2.19 3.61
C ARG A 209 -14.01 1.75 4.42
N SER A 210 -13.28 2.71 5.00
CA SER A 210 -12.06 2.44 5.76
C SER A 210 -12.38 1.66 7.04
N GLU A 211 -12.12 0.35 7.01
CA GLU A 211 -12.24 -0.55 8.17
C GLU A 211 -11.26 -0.12 9.28
N ALA A 212 -10.05 0.30 8.92
CA ALA A 212 -9.02 0.75 9.85
C ALA A 212 -9.39 2.04 10.62
N ALA A 213 -10.33 2.84 10.11
CA ALA A 213 -10.79 4.05 10.78
C ALA A 213 -11.90 3.81 11.81
N LEU A 214 -12.54 2.64 11.82
CA LEU A 214 -13.67 2.34 12.71
C LEU A 214 -13.39 2.63 14.19
N PRO A 215 -12.27 2.16 14.79
CA PRO A 215 -12.01 2.40 16.20
C PRO A 215 -11.90 3.90 16.53
N GLN A 216 -11.31 4.68 15.61
CA GLN A 216 -11.17 6.12 15.78
C GLN A 216 -12.51 6.85 15.62
N LEU A 217 -13.35 6.46 14.65
CA LEU A 217 -14.69 7.01 14.48
C LEU A 217 -15.60 6.70 15.68
N GLN A 218 -15.55 5.48 16.19
CA GLN A 218 -16.29 5.08 17.40
C GLN A 218 -15.84 5.87 18.63
N GLY A 219 -14.51 6.04 18.82
CA GLY A 219 -13.97 6.88 19.88
C GLY A 219 -14.38 8.36 19.74
N MET A 220 -14.42 8.87 18.51
CA MET A 220 -14.85 10.24 18.23
C MET A 220 -16.33 10.47 18.57
N LEU A 221 -17.20 9.49 18.30
CA LEU A 221 -18.64 9.60 18.59
C LEU A 221 -18.92 9.88 20.08
N ALA A 222 -18.09 9.34 20.98
CA ALA A 222 -18.24 9.49 22.43
C ALA A 222 -17.88 10.91 22.94
N HIS A 223 -16.98 11.62 22.25
CA HIS A 223 -16.38 12.86 22.76
C HIS A 223 -16.59 14.08 21.86
N GLU A 224 -17.05 13.91 20.62
CA GLU A 224 -17.34 15.03 19.72
C GLU A 224 -18.41 15.95 20.35
N ALA A 225 -18.29 17.26 20.14
CA ALA A 225 -19.25 18.22 20.64
C ALA A 225 -20.22 18.63 19.52
N ASP A 226 -19.73 18.74 18.30
CA ASP A 226 -20.48 19.26 17.16
C ASP A 226 -21.56 18.26 16.67
N PRO A 227 -22.85 18.64 16.63
CA PRO A 227 -23.93 17.77 16.18
C PRO A 227 -23.80 17.32 14.72
N THR A 228 -23.30 18.18 13.85
CA THR A 228 -23.11 17.90 12.41
C THR A 228 -22.05 16.84 12.22
N VAL A 229 -20.92 16.99 12.93
CA VAL A 229 -19.84 16.00 12.90
C VAL A 229 -20.30 14.68 13.50
N LYS A 230 -21.05 14.69 14.61
CA LYS A 230 -21.63 13.46 15.19
C LYS A 230 -22.49 12.68 14.20
N GLU A 231 -23.35 13.38 13.46
CA GLU A 231 -24.21 12.70 12.49
C GLU A 231 -23.41 12.14 11.33
N ALA A 232 -22.41 12.88 10.82
CA ALA A 232 -21.48 12.38 9.83
C ALA A 232 -20.74 11.11 10.32
N VAL A 233 -20.33 11.08 11.60
CA VAL A 233 -19.65 9.92 12.21
C VAL A 233 -20.57 8.71 12.24
N LYS A 234 -21.82 8.86 12.71
CA LYS A 234 -22.80 7.77 12.72
C LYS A 234 -23.08 7.23 11.31
N ASP A 235 -23.22 8.13 10.34
CA ASP A 235 -23.44 7.75 8.94
C ASP A 235 -22.27 6.96 8.37
N SER A 236 -21.05 7.43 8.59
CA SER A 236 -19.84 6.75 8.14
C SER A 236 -19.67 5.38 8.80
N ILE A 237 -19.88 5.27 10.12
CA ILE A 237 -19.84 3.98 10.82
C ILE A 237 -20.86 3.01 10.22
N ARG A 238 -22.13 3.42 10.07
CA ARG A 238 -23.18 2.58 9.47
C ARG A 238 -22.82 2.09 8.07
N ARG A 239 -22.25 2.96 7.23
CA ARG A 239 -21.81 2.62 5.87
C ARG A 239 -20.68 1.60 5.85
N ILE A 240 -19.68 1.79 6.70
CA ILE A 240 -18.54 0.86 6.80
C ILE A 240 -19.01 -0.49 7.33
N GLU A 241 -19.75 -0.52 8.44
CA GLU A 241 -20.24 -1.77 9.05
C GLU A 241 -21.14 -2.56 8.10
N SER A 242 -22.09 -1.89 7.42
CA SER A 242 -22.96 -2.56 6.45
C SER A 242 -22.17 -3.21 5.32
N PHE A 243 -21.12 -2.54 4.83
CA PHE A 243 -20.25 -3.09 3.81
C PHE A 243 -19.46 -4.31 4.32
N LEU A 244 -18.92 -4.25 5.54
CA LEU A 244 -18.21 -5.38 6.15
C LEU A 244 -19.12 -6.59 6.36
N VAL A 245 -20.35 -6.37 6.85
CA VAL A 245 -21.34 -7.44 7.03
C VAL A 245 -21.64 -8.12 5.69
N ILE A 246 -21.93 -7.35 4.63
CA ILE A 246 -22.21 -7.91 3.30
C ILE A 246 -21.00 -8.69 2.77
N ARG A 247 -19.79 -8.12 2.87
CA ARG A 247 -18.54 -8.78 2.46
C ARG A 247 -18.35 -10.12 3.19
N ASN A 248 -18.55 -10.12 4.50
CA ASN A 248 -18.34 -11.30 5.34
C ASN A 248 -19.41 -12.36 5.09
N VAL A 249 -20.68 -11.99 4.93
CA VAL A 249 -21.77 -12.92 4.59
C VAL A 249 -21.48 -13.65 3.28
N VAL A 250 -21.04 -12.92 2.24
CA VAL A 250 -20.64 -13.53 0.97
C VAL A 250 -19.47 -14.50 1.16
N GLY A 251 -18.45 -14.10 1.93
CA GLY A 251 -17.32 -14.97 2.25
C GLY A 251 -17.72 -16.24 3.00
N TYR A 252 -18.58 -16.12 4.01
CA TYR A 252 -19.09 -17.26 4.77
C TYR A 252 -19.95 -18.20 3.93
N LEU A 253 -20.77 -17.66 3.03
CA LEU A 253 -21.56 -18.48 2.11
C LEU A 253 -20.65 -19.28 1.18
N PHE A 254 -19.62 -18.65 0.60
CA PHE A 254 -18.65 -19.35 -0.24
C PHE A 254 -17.90 -20.44 0.53
N ASN A 255 -17.43 -20.13 1.74
CA ASN A 255 -16.76 -21.11 2.60
C ASN A 255 -17.69 -22.27 2.99
N GLY A 256 -18.96 -21.98 3.30
CA GLY A 256 -19.97 -23.00 3.61
C GLY A 256 -20.26 -23.91 2.42
N VAL A 257 -20.40 -23.35 1.22
CA VAL A 257 -20.55 -24.13 -0.02
C VAL A 257 -19.31 -24.98 -0.30
N SER A 258 -18.11 -24.42 -0.14
CA SER A 258 -16.86 -25.15 -0.33
C SER A 258 -16.73 -26.32 0.64
N LEU A 259 -16.98 -26.10 1.93
CA LEU A 259 -16.94 -27.14 2.95
C LEU A 259 -18.02 -28.21 2.70
N GLY A 260 -19.24 -27.78 2.37
CA GLY A 260 -20.33 -28.67 2.02
C GLY A 260 -20.01 -29.54 0.81
N ALA A 261 -19.40 -28.99 -0.24
CA ALA A 261 -18.99 -29.74 -1.42
C ALA A 261 -17.95 -30.83 -1.09
N VAL A 262 -16.97 -30.51 -0.24
CA VAL A 262 -15.99 -31.50 0.24
C VAL A 262 -16.68 -32.63 1.01
N LEU A 263 -17.58 -32.29 1.94
CA LEU A 263 -18.34 -33.28 2.72
C LEU A 263 -19.24 -34.14 1.81
N LEU A 264 -19.88 -33.55 0.80
CA LEU A 264 -20.69 -34.27 -0.18
C LEU A 264 -19.84 -35.24 -1.02
N ILE A 265 -18.65 -34.82 -1.48
CA ILE A 265 -17.73 -35.70 -2.22
C ILE A 265 -17.26 -36.86 -1.34
N MET A 266 -16.91 -36.59 -0.07
CA MET A 266 -16.53 -37.63 0.89
C MET A 266 -17.66 -38.62 1.16
N SER A 267 -18.87 -38.10 1.39
CA SER A 267 -20.08 -38.91 1.63
C SER A 267 -20.42 -39.76 0.40
N LEU A 268 -20.38 -39.17 -0.80
CA LEU A 268 -20.61 -39.89 -2.05
C LEU A 268 -19.55 -40.99 -2.27
N GLY A 269 -18.27 -40.71 -1.99
CA GLY A 269 -17.20 -41.70 -2.07
C GLY A 269 -17.45 -42.90 -1.14
N LEU A 270 -17.86 -42.64 0.10
CA LEU A 270 -18.21 -43.68 1.07
C LEU A 270 -19.47 -44.47 0.66
N ALA A 271 -20.47 -43.79 0.11
CA ALA A 271 -21.68 -44.42 -0.38
C ALA A 271 -21.40 -45.37 -1.57
N VAL A 272 -20.54 -44.95 -2.50
CA VAL A 272 -20.14 -45.76 -3.66
C VAL A 272 -19.32 -46.99 -3.22
N THR A 273 -18.35 -46.83 -2.31
CA THR A 273 -17.53 -47.96 -1.85
C THR A 273 -18.36 -49.01 -1.12
N PHE A 274 -19.26 -48.61 -0.22
CA PHE A 274 -20.17 -49.55 0.43
C PHE A 274 -21.20 -50.15 -0.53
N GLY A 275 -21.72 -49.36 -1.47
CA GLY A 275 -22.64 -49.82 -2.50
C GLY A 275 -22.03 -50.90 -3.40
N LEU A 276 -20.77 -50.74 -3.83
CA LEU A 276 -20.07 -51.72 -4.66
C LEU A 276 -19.72 -53.02 -3.91
N MET A 277 -19.51 -52.97 -2.59
CA MET A 277 -19.31 -54.18 -1.78
C MET A 277 -20.60 -54.96 -1.55
N GLY A 278 -21.76 -54.44 -1.98
CA GLY A 278 -23.06 -55.07 -1.74
C GLY A 278 -23.49 -55.06 -0.27
N ILE A 279 -22.76 -54.33 0.59
CA ILE A 279 -23.09 -54.15 2.01
C ILE A 279 -23.95 -52.90 2.09
N ILE A 280 -25.26 -53.08 2.22
CA ILE A 280 -26.15 -51.95 2.47
C ILE A 280 -25.92 -51.53 3.92
N ASN A 281 -25.40 -50.32 4.12
CA ASN A 281 -25.20 -49.75 5.44
C ASN A 281 -26.56 -49.44 6.10
N MET A 282 -27.11 -50.41 6.83
CA MET A 282 -28.40 -50.29 7.51
C MET A 282 -28.40 -49.24 8.63
N ALA A 283 -27.23 -48.85 9.14
CA ALA A 283 -27.12 -47.81 10.16
C ALA A 283 -27.51 -46.41 9.66
N HIS A 284 -27.58 -46.19 8.34
CA HIS A 284 -27.95 -44.88 7.78
C HIS A 284 -29.31 -44.87 7.08
N GLY A 285 -29.97 -46.03 6.94
CA GLY A 285 -31.29 -46.13 6.31
C GLY A 285 -32.37 -45.39 7.10
N GLU A 286 -32.24 -45.37 8.43
CA GLU A 286 -33.14 -44.68 9.35
C GLU A 286 -33.07 -43.14 9.22
N MET A 287 -31.87 -42.56 9.14
CA MET A 287 -31.72 -41.11 8.88
C MET A 287 -32.23 -40.70 7.49
N LEU A 288 -31.98 -41.53 6.46
CA LEU A 288 -32.52 -41.27 5.11
C LEU A 288 -34.05 -41.30 5.09
N MET A 289 -34.67 -42.25 5.82
CA MET A 289 -36.12 -42.31 5.97
C MET A 289 -36.67 -41.07 6.68
N ILE A 290 -36.04 -40.62 7.77
CA ILE A 290 -36.45 -39.41 8.49
C ILE A 290 -36.39 -38.18 7.57
N GLY A 291 -35.29 -38.02 6.82
CA GLY A 291 -35.15 -36.94 5.85
C GLY A 291 -36.20 -36.99 4.74
N SER A 292 -36.47 -38.17 4.20
CA SER A 292 -37.46 -38.39 3.12
C SER A 292 -38.90 -38.16 3.61
N TYR A 293 -39.23 -38.60 4.82
CA TYR A 293 -40.54 -38.40 5.42
C TYR A 293 -40.78 -36.92 5.75
N THR A 294 -39.74 -36.20 6.17
CA THR A 294 -39.80 -34.74 6.37
C THR A 294 -40.14 -34.04 5.06
N ALA A 295 -39.51 -34.42 3.95
CA ALA A 295 -39.81 -33.84 2.64
C ALA A 295 -41.25 -34.14 2.18
N TYR A 296 -41.72 -35.37 2.40
CA TYR A 296 -43.10 -35.77 2.11
C TYR A 296 -44.11 -34.94 2.92
N VAL A 297 -43.91 -34.77 4.23
CA VAL A 297 -44.80 -33.98 5.08
C VAL A 297 -44.81 -32.51 4.67
N VAL A 298 -43.66 -31.93 4.32
CA VAL A 298 -43.59 -30.54 3.82
C VAL A 298 -44.33 -30.41 2.49
N GLN A 299 -44.18 -31.37 1.58
CA GLN A 299 -44.91 -31.39 0.31
C GLN A 299 -46.43 -31.44 0.55
N GLU A 300 -46.89 -32.31 1.43
CA GLU A 300 -48.32 -32.44 1.76
C GLU A 300 -48.86 -31.18 2.43
N LEU A 301 -48.07 -30.54 3.30
CA LEU A 301 -48.44 -29.27 3.92
C LEU A 301 -48.60 -28.15 2.89
N PHE A 302 -47.71 -28.09 1.89
CA PHE A 302 -47.83 -27.14 0.77
C PHE A 302 -49.06 -27.45 -0.08
N ALA A 303 -49.31 -28.72 -0.39
CA ALA A 303 -50.50 -29.13 -1.14
C ALA A 303 -51.81 -28.78 -0.40
N ALA A 304 -51.86 -28.97 0.93
CA ALA A 304 -53.06 -28.77 1.72
C ALA A 304 -53.31 -27.31 2.12
N ARG A 305 -52.26 -26.52 2.40
CA ARG A 305 -52.38 -25.16 2.97
C ARG A 305 -51.99 -24.04 2.01
N LEU A 306 -51.11 -24.32 1.04
CA LEU A 306 -50.53 -23.32 0.13
C LEU A 306 -50.50 -23.82 -1.32
N PRO A 307 -51.65 -24.24 -1.91
CA PRO A 307 -51.68 -24.83 -3.26
C PRO A 307 -51.17 -23.88 -4.36
N SER A 308 -51.21 -22.56 -4.14
CA SER A 308 -50.66 -21.56 -5.07
C SER A 308 -49.13 -21.46 -5.06
N HIS A 309 -48.44 -22.04 -4.09
CA HIS A 309 -46.99 -21.96 -3.92
C HIS A 309 -46.33 -23.35 -3.89
N GLN A 310 -47.00 -24.36 -4.44
CA GLN A 310 -46.57 -25.75 -4.36
C GLN A 310 -45.14 -25.96 -4.87
N ASP A 311 -44.71 -25.25 -5.92
CA ASP A 311 -43.37 -25.36 -6.50
C ASP A 311 -42.24 -24.97 -5.53
N TYR A 312 -42.54 -24.20 -4.47
CA TYR A 312 -41.56 -23.77 -3.48
C TYR A 312 -41.30 -24.80 -2.37
N TYR A 313 -42.07 -25.91 -2.32
CA TYR A 313 -41.96 -26.89 -1.24
C TYR A 313 -40.53 -27.44 -1.09
N PHE A 314 -39.84 -27.68 -2.21
CA PHE A 314 -38.50 -28.26 -2.24
C PHE A 314 -37.47 -27.40 -1.50
N PHE A 315 -37.53 -26.07 -1.68
CA PHE A 315 -36.60 -25.14 -1.05
C PHE A 315 -36.73 -25.10 0.47
N LEU A 316 -37.92 -25.41 1.01
CA LEU A 316 -38.15 -25.52 2.44
C LEU A 316 -37.90 -26.95 2.95
N ALA A 317 -38.31 -27.96 2.18
CA ALA A 317 -38.16 -29.38 2.52
C ALA A 317 -36.69 -29.74 2.71
N LEU A 318 -35.81 -29.31 1.81
CA LEU A 318 -34.39 -29.64 1.84
C LEU A 318 -33.71 -29.22 3.17
N PRO A 319 -33.72 -27.94 3.60
CA PRO A 319 -33.11 -27.56 4.87
C PRO A 319 -33.83 -28.19 6.06
N LEU A 320 -35.15 -28.35 6.01
CA LEU A 320 -35.91 -28.93 7.12
C LEU A 320 -35.58 -30.41 7.33
N SER A 321 -35.37 -31.18 6.26
CA SER A 321 -34.95 -32.58 6.34
C SER A 321 -33.63 -32.75 7.07
N PHE A 322 -32.65 -31.85 6.87
CA PHE A 322 -31.39 -31.85 7.63
C PHE A 322 -31.62 -31.50 9.11
N VAL A 323 -32.45 -30.49 9.40
CA VAL A 323 -32.76 -30.08 10.77
C VAL A 323 -33.46 -31.20 11.54
N VAL A 324 -34.48 -31.84 10.95
CA VAL A 324 -35.23 -32.92 11.60
C VAL A 324 -34.35 -34.16 11.81
N ALA A 325 -33.56 -34.57 10.81
CA ALA A 325 -32.63 -35.69 10.97
C ALA A 325 -31.57 -35.41 12.04
N GLY A 326 -31.03 -34.18 12.09
CA GLY A 326 -30.08 -33.75 13.11
C GLY A 326 -30.69 -33.72 14.52
N LEU A 327 -31.92 -33.25 14.66
CA LEU A 327 -32.65 -33.26 15.94
C LEU A 327 -32.94 -34.68 16.43
N VAL A 328 -33.36 -35.59 15.54
CA VAL A 328 -33.57 -36.99 15.93
C VAL A 328 -32.25 -37.64 16.33
N GLY A 329 -31.16 -37.37 15.60
CA GLY A 329 -29.82 -37.81 15.99
C GLY A 329 -29.42 -37.31 17.38
N LEU A 330 -29.65 -36.03 17.68
CA LEU A 330 -29.40 -35.45 19.01
C LEU A 330 -30.22 -36.15 20.10
N VAL A 331 -31.50 -36.43 19.84
CA VAL A 331 -32.37 -37.11 20.81
C VAL A 331 -31.94 -38.56 21.06
N LEU A 332 -31.41 -39.26 20.04
CA LEU A 332 -30.89 -40.62 20.20
C LEU A 332 -29.55 -40.67 20.92
N GLU A 333 -28.78 -39.57 20.89
CA GLU A 333 -27.51 -39.43 21.59
C GLU A 333 -27.67 -39.14 23.10
N LEU A 334 -28.77 -38.47 23.49
CA LEU A 334 -29.11 -38.12 24.87
C LEU A 334 -29.62 -39.31 25.69
#